data_AF-A0A935JN24-F1
#
_entry.id   AF-A0A935JN24-F1
#
_cell.length_a   1.000
_cell.length_b   1.000
_cell.length_c   1.000
_cell.angle_alpha   90.00
_cell.angle_beta   90.00
_cell.angle_gamma   90.00
#
_symmetry.space_group_name_H-M   'P 1'
#
loop_
_entity.id
_entity.type
_entity.pdbx_description
1 polymer ?
#
loop_
_entity_poly.entity_id
_entity_poly.type
_entity_poly.pdbx_seq_one_letter_code
_entity_poly.pdbx_strand_id
1 'polypeptide(L)'
;MYGITASELKSIKGSKVIPHKDGYIYWHIREDKMTTDFDKYKVILAIENGFKILEKYFYPIQFKSTGNIAEAPIVLGFYKAGDKDLPQPFGASTLAYSYANYDNFKSAGDIFFNDAYRWAEMDKPNQEINLSKVFVHECLHSLGFDHSDIETDVMFWQYQNNDQINFSNDTILSIKERYKDEMARVPGQSGRFDIAEAKEFCKQIIQVKENKLILGGQVFVNLCRYFNLSIDRKVNSLAEIRDILIKYLYA
;
A
#
# COMPACT_ATOMS: atom_id res chain seq x y z
N MET A 1 24.97 -11.19 -20.55
CA MET A 1 23.80 -10.33 -20.36
C MET A 1 24.19 -9.36 -19.26
N TYR A 2 24.47 -8.10 -19.61
CA TYR A 2 24.95 -7.09 -18.65
C TYR A 2 23.80 -6.78 -17.69
N GLY A 3 23.91 -7.25 -16.44
CA GLY A 3 22.94 -6.95 -15.40
C GLY A 3 22.95 -5.46 -15.12
N ILE A 4 21.77 -4.85 -15.11
CA ILE A 4 21.61 -3.44 -14.74
C ILE A 4 22.11 -3.29 -13.31
N THR A 5 22.96 -2.30 -13.07
CA THR A 5 23.53 -2.06 -11.74
C THR A 5 22.54 -1.29 -10.86
N ALA A 6 22.61 -1.49 -9.54
CA ALA A 6 21.80 -0.78 -8.54
C ALA A 6 21.82 0.76 -8.73
N SER A 7 22.94 1.32 -9.17
CA SER A 7 23.11 2.75 -9.43
C SER A 7 22.37 3.25 -10.68
N GLU A 8 22.05 2.37 -11.63
CA GLU A 8 21.33 2.70 -12.87
C GLU A 8 19.79 2.62 -12.69
N LEU A 9 19.32 2.01 -11.59
CA LEU A 9 17.89 1.81 -11.29
C LEU A 9 17.28 2.89 -10.38
N LYS A 10 17.90 4.07 -10.29
CA LYS A 10 17.42 5.19 -9.45
C LYS A 10 16.09 5.82 -9.91
N SER A 11 15.51 5.37 -11.02
CA SER A 11 14.22 5.83 -11.50
C SER A 11 13.29 4.64 -11.71
N ILE A 12 12.01 4.76 -11.33
CA ILE A 12 10.99 3.72 -11.57
C ILE A 12 10.68 3.47 -13.06
N LYS A 13 11.31 4.21 -13.98
CA LYS A 13 11.09 4.08 -15.42
C LYS A 13 11.39 2.66 -15.88
N GLY A 14 10.45 2.07 -16.62
CA GLY A 14 10.55 0.69 -17.11
C GLY A 14 10.25 -0.39 -16.06
N SER A 15 9.91 -0.01 -14.82
CA SER A 15 9.44 -0.96 -13.83
C SER A 15 8.09 -1.52 -14.21
N LYS A 16 7.88 -2.79 -13.89
CA LYS A 16 6.62 -3.49 -14.06
C LYS A 16 5.76 -3.36 -12.82
N VAL A 17 4.49 -3.72 -12.98
CA VAL A 17 3.60 -3.97 -11.87
C VAL A 17 3.97 -5.32 -11.24
N ILE A 18 3.86 -5.44 -9.91
CA ILE A 18 3.93 -6.74 -9.25
C ILE A 18 2.56 -7.42 -9.42
N PRO A 19 2.46 -8.53 -10.17
CA PRO A 19 1.19 -9.19 -10.39
C PRO A 19 0.69 -9.84 -9.10
N HIS A 20 -0.62 -9.85 -8.89
CA HIS A 20 -1.22 -10.62 -7.81
C HIS A 20 -1.40 -12.08 -8.23
N LYS A 21 -1.49 -12.99 -7.26
CA LYS A 21 -1.99 -14.36 -7.43
C LYS A 21 -3.29 -14.51 -6.64
N ASP A 22 -4.40 -14.66 -7.34
CA ASP A 22 -5.75 -14.78 -6.76
C ASP A 22 -6.12 -13.62 -5.81
N GLY A 23 -5.73 -12.39 -6.16
CA GLY A 23 -5.95 -11.19 -5.34
C GLY A 23 -4.87 -10.93 -4.28
N TYR A 24 -3.83 -11.77 -4.19
CA TYR A 24 -2.77 -11.61 -3.19
C TYR A 24 -1.44 -11.22 -3.82
N ILE A 25 -0.82 -10.16 -3.32
CA ILE A 25 0.62 -9.92 -3.47
C ILE A 25 1.30 -10.46 -2.21
N TYR A 26 2.23 -11.39 -2.41
CA TYR A 26 2.91 -12.05 -1.31
C TYR A 26 4.13 -11.25 -0.84
N TRP A 27 4.42 -11.35 0.46
CA TRP A 27 5.60 -10.73 1.05
C TRP A 27 6.25 -11.64 2.09
N HIS A 28 7.53 -11.40 2.37
CA HIS A 28 8.30 -12.15 3.35
C HIS A 28 9.26 -11.23 4.12
N ILE A 29 9.43 -11.47 5.42
CA ILE A 29 10.47 -10.83 6.23
C ILE A 29 11.60 -11.81 6.44
N ARG A 30 12.82 -11.39 6.15
CA ARG A 30 14.00 -12.17 6.48
C ARG A 30 14.22 -12.20 7.99
N GLU A 31 13.90 -13.33 8.60
CA GLU A 31 14.07 -13.53 10.05
C GLU A 31 15.53 -13.37 10.49
N ASP A 32 16.49 -13.75 9.64
CA ASP A 32 17.93 -13.59 9.89
C ASP A 32 18.44 -12.14 9.74
N LYS A 33 17.56 -11.24 9.30
CA LYS A 33 17.79 -9.81 9.11
C LYS A 33 16.77 -8.97 9.88
N MET A 34 16.30 -9.43 11.03
CA MET A 34 15.43 -8.63 11.91
C MET A 34 16.25 -7.63 12.72
N THR A 35 15.73 -6.41 12.88
CA THR A 35 16.29 -5.44 13.82
C THR A 35 16.09 -5.89 15.27
N THR A 36 16.96 -5.45 16.16
CA THR A 36 16.88 -5.70 17.61
C THR A 36 16.42 -4.48 18.41
N ASP A 37 16.06 -3.39 17.74
CA ASP A 37 15.70 -2.13 18.40
C ASP A 37 14.41 -2.23 19.23
N PHE A 38 13.49 -3.11 18.82
CA PHE A 38 12.26 -3.40 19.56
C PHE A 38 11.76 -4.82 19.28
N ASP A 39 10.76 -5.28 20.04
CA ASP A 39 10.27 -6.67 20.01
C ASP A 39 9.90 -7.12 18.58
N LYS A 40 10.34 -8.33 18.20
CA LYS A 40 10.14 -8.85 16.84
C LYS A 40 8.66 -8.89 16.41
N TYR A 41 7.73 -9.13 17.33
CA TYR A 41 6.30 -9.16 17.00
C TYR A 41 5.77 -7.76 16.74
N LYS A 42 6.35 -6.74 17.37
CA LYS A 42 6.05 -5.34 17.07
C LYS A 42 6.61 -4.92 15.72
N VAL A 43 7.78 -5.42 15.33
CA VAL A 43 8.32 -5.23 13.96
C VAL A 43 7.34 -5.82 12.94
N ILE A 44 6.94 -7.08 13.11
CA ILE A 44 5.96 -7.75 12.24
C ILE A 44 4.64 -6.96 12.19
N LEU A 45 4.12 -6.53 13.34
CA LEU A 45 2.88 -5.76 13.43
C LEU A 45 2.97 -4.40 12.71
N ALA A 46 4.10 -3.71 12.79
CA ALA A 46 4.32 -2.45 12.07
C ALA A 46 4.27 -2.66 10.54
N ILE A 47 4.92 -3.71 10.04
CA ILE A 47 4.87 -4.09 8.63
C ILE A 47 3.44 -4.47 8.21
N GLU A 48 2.75 -5.30 9.00
CA GLU A 48 1.36 -5.68 8.73
C GLU A 48 0.43 -4.47 8.68
N ASN A 49 0.57 -3.54 9.62
CA ASN A 49 -0.18 -2.29 9.65
C ASN A 49 0.10 -1.43 8.41
N GLY A 50 1.35 -1.34 7.98
CA GLY A 50 1.72 -0.67 6.74
C GLY A 50 1.03 -1.28 5.52
N PHE A 51 1.02 -2.60 5.40
CA PHE A 51 0.28 -3.28 4.35
C PHE A 51 -1.23 -3.01 4.44
N LYS A 52 -1.82 -3.00 5.65
CA LYS A 52 -3.24 -2.61 5.85
C LYS A 52 -3.55 -1.18 5.43
N ILE A 53 -2.59 -0.27 5.51
CA ILE A 53 -2.76 1.09 4.96
C ILE A 53 -2.80 1.01 3.43
N LEU A 54 -1.86 0.28 2.81
CA LEU A 54 -1.79 0.12 1.36
C LEU A 54 -3.05 -0.57 0.78
N GLU A 55 -3.56 -1.62 1.42
CA GLU A 55 -4.78 -2.34 0.96
C GLU A 55 -5.98 -1.42 0.72
N LYS A 56 -6.08 -0.27 1.42
CA LYS A 56 -7.15 0.71 1.21
C LYS A 56 -7.09 1.36 -0.17
N TYR A 57 -5.89 1.52 -0.72
CA TYR A 57 -5.63 2.17 -2.01
C TYR A 57 -5.46 1.15 -3.13
N PHE A 58 -5.08 -0.09 -2.80
CA PHE A 58 -4.88 -1.18 -3.76
C PHE A 58 -6.07 -2.14 -3.87
N TYR A 59 -7.16 -1.89 -3.13
CA TYR A 59 -8.36 -2.73 -3.17
C TYR A 59 -8.79 -2.99 -4.63
N PRO A 60 -9.05 -4.25 -5.02
CA PRO A 60 -9.24 -5.44 -4.16
C PRO A 60 -8.00 -6.26 -3.82
N ILE A 61 -6.81 -5.83 -4.22
CA ILE A 61 -5.57 -6.55 -3.94
C ILE A 61 -5.30 -6.51 -2.45
N GLN A 62 -4.93 -7.66 -1.89
CA GLN A 62 -4.53 -7.84 -0.50
C GLN A 62 -3.05 -8.23 -0.43
N PHE A 63 -2.41 -7.91 0.69
CA PHE A 63 -1.01 -8.28 0.92
C PHE A 63 -0.95 -9.42 1.94
N LYS A 64 -0.27 -10.50 1.58
CA LYS A 64 -0.24 -11.72 2.39
C LYS A 64 1.17 -12.19 2.68
N SER A 65 1.48 -12.42 3.96
CA SER A 65 2.75 -13.01 4.33
C SER A 65 2.85 -14.46 3.85
N THR A 66 4.05 -14.87 3.48
CA THR A 66 4.39 -16.28 3.22
C THR A 66 5.63 -16.67 4.02
N GLY A 67 5.68 -17.93 4.46
CA GLY A 67 6.88 -18.51 5.06
C GLY A 67 7.93 -18.95 4.03
N ASN A 68 7.57 -18.97 2.75
CA ASN A 68 8.46 -19.34 1.65
C ASN A 68 8.94 -18.08 0.92
N ILE A 69 10.20 -17.69 1.15
CA ILE A 69 10.81 -16.52 0.49
C ILE A 69 10.73 -16.58 -1.04
N ALA A 70 10.75 -17.77 -1.65
CA ALA A 70 10.70 -17.93 -3.10
C ALA A 70 9.33 -17.58 -3.71
N GLU A 71 8.28 -17.47 -2.90
CA GLU A 71 6.93 -17.07 -3.32
C GLU A 71 6.68 -15.57 -3.15
N ALA A 72 7.57 -14.85 -2.47
CA ALA A 72 7.40 -13.45 -2.13
C ALA A 72 8.08 -12.54 -3.16
N PRO A 73 7.34 -11.80 -4.01
CA PRO A 73 7.91 -10.74 -4.85
C PRO A 73 8.40 -9.52 -4.05
N ILE A 74 8.02 -9.40 -2.77
CA ILE A 74 8.49 -8.35 -1.86
C ILE A 74 9.16 -9.02 -0.67
N VAL A 75 10.48 -8.94 -0.58
CA VAL A 75 11.24 -9.40 0.58
C VAL A 75 11.81 -8.20 1.31
N LEU A 76 11.66 -8.17 2.64
CA LEU A 76 12.21 -7.08 3.45
C LEU A 76 13.17 -7.58 4.53
N GLY A 77 14.14 -6.72 4.88
CA GLY A 77 15.09 -6.97 5.95
C GLY A 77 15.81 -5.72 6.42
N PHE A 78 16.45 -5.82 7.58
CA PHE A 78 17.25 -4.80 8.23
C PHE A 78 18.73 -5.16 8.07
N TYR A 79 19.51 -4.22 7.55
CA TYR A 79 20.89 -4.48 7.13
C TYR A 79 21.83 -3.44 7.72
N LYS A 80 23.03 -3.90 8.09
CA LYS A 80 24.12 -3.04 8.50
C LYS A 80 24.95 -2.61 7.30
N ALA A 81 25.64 -1.48 7.42
CA ALA A 81 26.59 -1.07 6.40
C ALA A 81 27.62 -2.19 6.11
N GLY A 82 27.81 -2.53 4.84
CA GLY A 82 28.73 -3.59 4.41
C GLY A 82 28.16 -5.02 4.44
N ASP A 83 26.86 -5.20 4.71
CA ASP A 83 26.22 -6.50 4.55
C ASP A 83 26.33 -6.99 3.09
N LYS A 84 26.76 -8.23 2.90
CA LYS A 84 26.97 -8.84 1.57
C LYS A 84 25.68 -9.01 0.76
N ASP A 85 24.54 -9.02 1.45
CA ASP A 85 23.23 -9.19 0.84
C ASP A 85 22.65 -7.83 0.37
N LEU A 86 23.30 -6.70 0.68
CA LEU A 86 22.90 -5.37 0.19
C LEU A 86 23.27 -5.19 -1.29
N PRO A 87 22.33 -4.76 -2.15
CA PRO A 87 22.64 -4.39 -3.54
C PRO A 87 23.59 -3.20 -3.64
N GLN A 88 23.48 -2.25 -2.70
CA GLN A 88 24.37 -1.11 -2.57
C GLN A 88 24.50 -0.65 -1.11
N PRO A 89 25.62 -0.03 -0.71
CA PRO A 89 25.74 0.57 0.60
C PRO A 89 24.69 1.67 0.84
N PHE A 90 24.21 1.79 2.07
CA PHE A 90 23.40 2.94 2.48
C PHE A 90 24.21 4.24 2.41
N GLY A 91 23.58 5.33 1.96
CA GLY A 91 24.13 6.67 2.11
C GLY A 91 24.11 7.14 3.56
N ALA A 92 24.81 8.23 3.85
CA ALA A 92 24.94 8.76 5.21
C ALA A 92 23.61 9.14 5.88
N SER A 93 22.57 9.42 5.09
CA SER A 93 21.24 9.79 5.56
C SER A 93 20.14 8.85 5.06
N THR A 94 20.49 7.67 4.55
CA THR A 94 19.52 6.74 3.97
C THR A 94 18.88 5.89 5.06
N LEU A 95 17.60 6.13 5.35
CA LEU A 95 16.81 5.33 6.31
C LEU A 95 16.51 3.93 5.76
N ALA A 96 16.11 3.87 4.50
CA ALA A 96 15.84 2.65 3.78
C ALA A 96 15.94 2.93 2.28
N TYR A 97 15.88 1.87 1.46
CA TYR A 97 15.57 1.99 0.04
C TYR A 97 14.85 0.73 -0.43
N SER A 98 14.21 0.84 -1.58
CA SER A 98 13.63 -0.27 -2.33
C SER A 98 13.90 -0.10 -3.82
N TYR A 99 13.80 -1.21 -4.55
CA TYR A 99 13.80 -1.20 -6.00
C TYR A 99 12.45 -1.62 -6.53
N ALA A 100 11.95 -0.92 -7.54
CA ALA A 100 10.74 -1.33 -8.24
C ALA A 100 10.91 -2.71 -8.93
N ASN A 101 9.80 -3.27 -9.41
CA ASN A 101 9.81 -4.59 -10.05
C ASN A 101 10.46 -4.56 -11.45
N TYR A 102 11.57 -5.29 -11.65
CA TYR A 102 12.32 -5.39 -12.90
C TYR A 102 12.70 -6.85 -13.20
N ASP A 103 12.51 -7.32 -14.44
CA ASP A 103 12.75 -8.73 -14.83
C ASP A 103 14.18 -9.22 -14.60
N ASN A 104 15.17 -8.33 -14.68
CA ASN A 104 16.59 -8.68 -14.72
C ASN A 104 17.39 -8.12 -13.54
N PHE A 105 16.71 -7.87 -12.41
CA PHE A 105 17.34 -7.39 -11.20
C PHE A 105 16.94 -8.27 -10.01
N LYS A 106 17.93 -8.93 -9.41
CA LYS A 106 17.71 -9.96 -8.39
C LYS A 106 16.95 -9.45 -7.16
N SER A 107 17.16 -8.18 -6.80
CA SER A 107 16.56 -7.54 -5.64
C SER A 107 15.40 -6.61 -6.02
N ALA A 108 14.79 -6.84 -7.18
CA ALA A 108 13.60 -6.12 -7.59
C ALA A 108 12.44 -6.43 -6.63
N GLY A 109 11.76 -5.39 -6.16
CA GLY A 109 10.68 -5.48 -5.18
C GLY A 109 11.14 -5.52 -3.72
N ASP A 110 12.42 -5.82 -3.46
CA ASP A 110 12.96 -5.95 -2.11
C ASP A 110 13.12 -4.61 -1.40
N ILE A 111 12.91 -4.62 -0.07
CA ILE A 111 13.02 -3.45 0.81
C ILE A 111 14.18 -3.64 1.79
N PHE A 112 15.06 -2.66 1.85
CA PHE A 112 16.27 -2.68 2.65
C PHE A 112 16.22 -1.56 3.69
N PHE A 113 15.97 -1.91 4.95
CA PHE A 113 16.03 -0.97 6.06
C PHE A 113 17.45 -0.85 6.59
N ASN A 114 17.89 0.37 6.90
CA ASN A 114 19.20 0.62 7.48
C ASN A 114 19.17 0.40 9.00
N ASP A 115 19.80 -0.68 9.45
CA ASP A 115 19.87 -1.10 10.86
C ASP A 115 20.86 -0.25 11.69
N ALA A 116 21.41 0.82 11.12
CA ALA A 116 22.14 1.85 11.87
C ALA A 116 21.22 2.89 12.54
N TYR A 117 19.97 3.00 12.09
CA TYR A 117 18.94 3.85 12.70
C TYR A 117 18.14 3.10 13.76
N ARG A 118 17.57 3.83 14.71
CA ARG A 118 16.70 3.26 15.75
C ARG A 118 15.26 3.22 15.26
N TRP A 119 14.74 2.02 15.04
CA TRP A 119 13.36 1.81 14.59
C TRP A 119 12.38 1.72 15.76
N ALA A 120 11.14 2.19 15.55
CA ALA A 120 10.07 2.13 16.54
C ALA A 120 8.67 2.02 15.90
N GLU A 121 7.67 1.73 16.74
CA GLU A 121 6.25 1.66 16.36
C GLU A 121 5.64 3.04 16.04
N MET A 122 6.25 4.10 16.57
CA MET A 122 5.82 5.49 16.41
C MET A 122 7.01 6.42 16.53
N ASP A 123 6.89 7.63 15.98
CA ASP A 123 7.88 8.68 16.12
C ASP A 123 7.97 9.13 17.58
N LYS A 124 9.20 9.20 18.09
CA LYS A 124 9.47 9.74 19.42
C LYS A 124 10.50 10.85 19.39
N PRO A 125 10.40 11.83 20.31
CA PRO A 125 11.53 12.69 20.62
C PRO A 125 12.76 11.82 20.93
N ASN A 126 13.91 12.12 20.32
CA ASN A 126 15.19 11.38 20.38
C ASN A 126 15.52 10.42 19.21
N GLN A 127 15.05 10.72 17.99
CA GLN A 127 15.49 10.07 16.73
C GLN A 127 15.06 8.61 16.55
N GLU A 128 14.01 8.16 17.24
CA GLU A 128 13.33 6.91 16.89
C GLU A 128 12.48 7.13 15.63
N ILE A 129 12.67 6.28 14.62
CA ILE A 129 12.03 6.37 13.31
C ILE A 129 10.82 5.43 13.28
N ASN A 130 9.65 5.96 12.93
CA ASN A 130 8.44 5.16 12.73
C ASN A 130 8.62 4.17 11.55
N LEU A 131 8.75 2.89 11.89
CA LEU A 131 8.97 1.83 10.90
C LEU A 131 7.80 1.72 9.91
N SER A 132 6.56 1.83 10.37
CA SER A 132 5.38 1.68 9.50
C SER A 132 5.36 2.75 8.42
N LYS A 133 5.75 3.98 8.78
CA LYS A 133 5.80 5.11 7.86
C LYS A 133 6.84 4.92 6.75
N VAL A 134 8.08 4.59 7.13
CA VAL A 134 9.14 4.32 6.16
C VAL A 134 8.79 3.08 5.32
N PHE A 135 8.24 2.04 5.94
CA PHE A 135 7.81 0.85 5.21
C PHE A 135 6.76 1.17 4.13
N VAL A 136 5.75 1.99 4.41
CA VAL A 136 4.73 2.35 3.40
C VAL A 136 5.37 3.08 2.22
N HIS A 137 6.30 4.01 2.48
CA HIS A 137 7.08 4.71 1.45
C HIS A 137 7.88 3.72 0.59
N GLU A 138 8.71 2.88 1.20
CA GLU A 138 9.56 1.95 0.45
C GLU A 138 8.76 0.85 -0.27
N CYS A 139 7.64 0.42 0.30
CA CYS A 139 6.78 -0.55 -0.36
C CYS A 139 6.11 0.04 -1.61
N LEU A 140 5.82 1.35 -1.64
CA LEU A 140 5.36 2.01 -2.85
C LEU A 140 6.46 2.07 -3.92
N HIS A 141 7.73 2.27 -3.54
CA HIS A 141 8.86 2.08 -4.49
C HIS A 141 8.90 0.65 -5.04
N SER A 142 8.75 -0.38 -4.20
CA SER A 142 8.64 -1.79 -4.66
C SER A 142 7.52 -1.98 -5.69
N LEU A 143 6.37 -1.32 -5.45
CA LEU A 143 5.19 -1.36 -6.30
C LEU A 143 5.31 -0.48 -7.56
N GLY A 144 6.38 0.32 -7.68
CA GLY A 144 6.73 1.10 -8.86
C GLY A 144 6.20 2.54 -8.87
N PHE A 145 6.21 3.21 -7.71
CA PHE A 145 5.90 4.63 -7.57
C PHE A 145 7.16 5.42 -7.26
N ASP A 146 7.31 6.61 -7.86
CA ASP A 146 8.46 7.50 -7.62
C ASP A 146 8.15 8.47 -6.48
N HIS A 147 9.16 9.25 -6.09
CA HIS A 147 8.94 10.33 -5.14
C HIS A 147 7.90 11.34 -5.63
N SER A 148 7.16 11.87 -4.66
CA SER A 148 6.26 13.02 -4.83
C SER A 148 7.00 14.31 -4.49
N ASP A 149 6.64 15.40 -5.16
CA ASP A 149 7.08 16.76 -4.81
C ASP A 149 6.21 17.40 -3.72
N ILE A 150 5.14 16.73 -3.27
CA ILE A 150 4.22 17.23 -2.24
C ILE A 150 4.78 16.84 -0.87
N GLU A 151 5.24 17.83 -0.08
CA GLU A 151 5.91 17.61 1.21
C GLU A 151 5.12 16.76 2.22
N THR A 152 3.79 16.84 2.18
CA THR A 152 2.91 16.10 3.08
C THR A 152 2.59 14.69 2.60
N ASP A 153 2.96 14.33 1.37
CA ASP A 153 2.71 13.01 0.78
C ASP A 153 3.67 11.96 1.36
N VAL A 154 3.18 10.73 1.47
CA VAL A 154 3.97 9.58 1.93
C VAL A 154 5.17 9.30 1.03
N MET A 155 5.09 9.61 -0.27
CA MET A 155 6.18 9.48 -1.25
C MET A 155 7.11 10.68 -1.29
N PHE A 156 6.95 11.69 -0.43
CA PHE A 156 7.96 12.74 -0.34
C PHE A 156 9.29 12.15 0.13
N TRP A 157 10.39 12.55 -0.52
CA TRP A 157 11.70 11.93 -0.35
C TRP A 157 12.35 12.18 1.03
N GLN A 158 11.92 13.21 1.78
CA GLN A 158 12.41 13.47 3.14
C GLN A 158 11.48 12.90 4.18
N TYR A 159 12.07 12.30 5.21
CA TYR A 159 11.34 11.89 6.39
C TYR A 159 10.75 13.10 7.13
N GLN A 160 9.42 13.13 7.29
CA GLN A 160 8.78 14.13 8.14
C GLN A 160 8.69 13.59 9.57
N ASN A 161 9.17 14.36 10.56
CA ASN A 161 9.18 13.98 11.98
C ASN A 161 7.78 14.04 12.60
N ASN A 162 6.88 13.17 12.17
CA ASN A 162 5.53 12.98 12.66
C ASN A 162 4.96 11.64 12.18
N ASP A 163 3.98 11.11 12.93
CA ASP A 163 3.35 9.82 12.64
C ASP A 163 2.34 9.83 11.48
N GLN A 164 2.23 10.93 10.72
CA GLN A 164 1.26 11.00 9.63
C GLN A 164 1.75 10.21 8.41
N ILE A 165 0.85 9.39 7.87
CA ILE A 165 1.02 8.65 6.62
C ILE A 165 -0.11 9.13 5.69
N ASN A 166 0.15 10.22 4.97
CA ASN A 166 -0.86 10.85 4.11
C ASN A 166 -0.61 10.49 2.65
N PHE A 167 -1.68 10.20 1.92
CA PHE A 167 -1.64 10.00 0.47
C PHE A 167 -2.28 11.23 -0.17
N SER A 168 -1.52 11.96 -0.98
CA SER A 168 -2.06 13.02 -1.83
C SER A 168 -2.96 12.42 -2.92
N ASN A 169 -3.80 13.27 -3.50
CA ASN A 169 -4.66 12.87 -4.62
C ASN A 169 -3.83 12.37 -5.80
N ASP A 170 -2.67 12.94 -6.06
CA ASP A 170 -1.78 12.54 -7.16
C ASP A 170 -1.25 11.11 -6.95
N THR A 171 -0.80 10.81 -5.73
CA THR A 171 -0.38 9.44 -5.36
C THR A 171 -1.55 8.46 -5.48
N ILE A 172 -2.74 8.82 -5.00
CA ILE A 172 -3.93 7.96 -5.12
C ILE A 172 -4.31 7.69 -6.58
N LEU A 173 -4.31 8.72 -7.43
CA LEU A 173 -4.66 8.59 -8.84
C LEU A 173 -3.61 7.78 -9.60
N SER A 174 -2.33 7.98 -9.31
CA SER A 174 -1.25 7.18 -9.91
C SER A 174 -1.35 5.70 -9.52
N ILE A 175 -1.70 5.38 -8.26
CA ILE A 175 -1.95 4.00 -7.82
C ILE A 175 -3.08 3.37 -8.64
N LYS A 176 -4.23 4.06 -8.70
CA LYS A 176 -5.39 3.58 -9.45
C LYS A 176 -5.06 3.36 -10.92
N GLU A 177 -4.37 4.29 -11.56
CA GLU A 177 -4.03 4.18 -12.98
C GLU A 177 -3.02 3.06 -13.24
N ARG A 178 -1.96 2.96 -12.43
CA ARG A 178 -0.90 1.98 -12.63
C ARG A 178 -1.37 0.54 -12.39
N TYR A 179 -2.23 0.32 -11.39
CA TYR A 179 -2.67 -1.01 -10.98
C TYR A 179 -4.08 -1.39 -11.48
N LYS A 180 -4.76 -0.53 -12.27
CA LYS A 180 -6.14 -0.76 -12.72
C LYS A 180 -6.39 -2.15 -13.30
N ASP A 181 -5.46 -2.65 -14.13
CA ASP A 181 -5.63 -3.94 -14.82
C ASP A 181 -5.42 -5.12 -13.88
N GLU A 182 -4.52 -4.99 -12.89
CA GLU A 182 -4.35 -6.01 -11.84
C GLU A 182 -5.55 -6.01 -10.90
N MET A 183 -6.01 -4.83 -10.47
CA MET A 183 -7.21 -4.70 -9.63
C MET A 183 -8.43 -5.34 -10.30
N ALA A 184 -8.61 -5.13 -11.61
CA ALA A 184 -9.70 -5.71 -12.39
C ALA A 184 -9.59 -7.24 -12.57
N ARG A 185 -8.37 -7.81 -12.47
CA ARG A 185 -8.11 -9.24 -12.66
C ARG A 185 -8.33 -10.09 -11.40
N VAL A 186 -8.63 -9.49 -10.25
CA VAL A 186 -8.89 -10.24 -9.02
C VAL A 186 -10.12 -11.15 -9.17
N PRO A 187 -10.00 -12.48 -8.99
CA PRO A 187 -11.12 -13.41 -9.15
C PRO A 187 -12.30 -13.10 -8.23
N GLY A 188 -13.53 -13.31 -8.71
CA GLY A 188 -14.75 -12.98 -7.96
C GLY A 188 -15.10 -11.48 -7.96
N GLN A 189 -14.32 -10.65 -8.67
CA GLN A 189 -14.67 -9.27 -9.01
C GLN A 189 -15.25 -9.12 -10.43
N SER A 190 -15.06 -10.13 -11.30
CA SER A 190 -15.68 -10.23 -12.62
C SER A 190 -17.21 -10.33 -12.48
N GLY A 191 -17.85 -9.19 -12.31
CA GLY A 191 -19.27 -9.05 -11.97
C GLY A 191 -19.65 -7.84 -11.10
N ARG A 192 -18.79 -6.81 -10.98
CA ARG A 192 -19.16 -5.57 -10.24
C ARG A 192 -18.92 -4.30 -11.07
N PHE A 193 -20.06 -3.77 -11.53
CA PHE A 193 -20.40 -2.41 -11.93
C PHE A 193 -19.34 -1.62 -12.73
N ASP A 194 -19.52 -1.62 -14.05
CA ASP A 194 -19.01 -0.57 -14.94
C ASP A 194 -19.35 0.81 -14.34
N ILE A 195 -18.46 1.79 -14.45
CA ILE A 195 -18.74 3.20 -14.08
C ILE A 195 -20.06 3.68 -14.70
N ALA A 196 -20.42 3.20 -15.90
CA ALA A 196 -21.72 3.45 -16.51
C ALA A 196 -22.89 2.81 -15.74
N GLU A 197 -22.75 1.56 -15.30
CA GLU A 197 -23.75 0.88 -14.46
C GLU A 197 -23.81 1.52 -13.06
N ALA A 198 -22.69 1.95 -12.47
CA ALA A 198 -22.66 2.65 -11.19
C ALA A 198 -23.34 4.03 -11.29
N LYS A 199 -23.16 4.74 -12.41
CA LYS A 199 -23.87 6.00 -12.70
C LYS A 199 -25.37 5.76 -12.92
N GLU A 200 -25.76 4.73 -13.65
CA GLU A 200 -27.16 4.36 -13.85
C GLU A 200 -27.81 3.88 -12.53
N PHE A 201 -27.07 3.17 -11.70
CA PHE A 201 -27.46 2.76 -10.35
C PHE A 201 -27.63 3.96 -9.40
N CYS A 202 -26.76 4.97 -9.46
CA CYS A 202 -26.95 6.23 -8.73
C CYS A 202 -28.22 6.97 -9.19
N LYS A 203 -28.58 6.92 -10.48
CA LYS A 203 -29.86 7.47 -10.96
C LYS A 203 -31.07 6.72 -10.41
N GLN A 204 -30.97 5.40 -10.18
CA GLN A 204 -32.03 4.60 -9.56
C GLN A 204 -32.17 4.85 -8.05
N ILE A 205 -31.06 5.13 -7.34
CA ILE A 205 -31.07 5.62 -5.94
C ILE A 205 -31.82 6.96 -5.82
N ILE A 206 -31.88 7.77 -6.89
CA ILE A 206 -32.58 9.06 -6.95
C ILE A 206 -34.08 8.90 -7.27
N GLN A 207 -34.68 7.70 -7.20
CA GLN A 207 -36.15 7.61 -7.09
C GLN A 207 -36.58 7.79 -5.63
N VAL A 208 -36.64 9.06 -5.21
CA VAL A 208 -37.23 9.47 -3.94
C VAL A 208 -38.75 9.27 -4.02
N LYS A 209 -39.26 8.20 -3.41
CA LYS A 209 -40.66 8.16 -2.96
C LYS A 209 -40.68 8.35 -1.45
N GLU A 210 -41.38 9.38 -0.99
CA GLU A 210 -41.74 9.58 0.41
C GLU A 210 -40.55 9.64 1.41
N ASN A 211 -39.43 10.25 1.02
CA ASN A 211 -38.27 10.46 1.91
C ASN A 211 -37.68 9.17 2.53
N LYS A 212 -37.85 8.01 1.90
CA LYS A 212 -37.26 6.74 2.35
C LYS A 212 -36.44 6.09 1.24
N LEU A 213 -35.14 5.90 1.47
CA LEU A 213 -34.31 5.04 0.62
C LEU A 213 -34.61 3.59 0.99
N ILE A 214 -35.17 2.83 0.06
CA ILE A 214 -35.33 1.38 0.21
C ILE A 214 -34.20 0.72 -0.57
N LEU A 215 -33.11 0.39 0.12
CA LEU A 215 -32.05 -0.46 -0.44
C LEU A 215 -32.48 -1.92 -0.30
N GLY A 216 -32.51 -2.67 -1.39
CA GLY A 216 -32.66 -4.13 -1.32
C GLY A 216 -31.54 -4.75 -0.48
N GLY A 217 -31.85 -5.78 0.33
CA GLY A 217 -30.90 -6.32 1.32
C GLY A 217 -29.54 -6.76 0.74
N GLN A 218 -29.54 -7.33 -0.46
CA GLN A 218 -28.30 -7.73 -1.14
C GLN A 218 -27.47 -6.52 -1.63
N VAL A 219 -28.13 -5.39 -1.90
CA VAL A 219 -27.55 -4.16 -2.43
C VAL A 219 -26.80 -3.39 -1.34
N PHE A 220 -27.36 -3.31 -0.13
CA PHE A 220 -26.69 -2.72 1.04
C PHE A 220 -25.42 -3.49 1.42
N VAL A 221 -25.49 -4.82 1.45
CA VAL A 221 -24.34 -5.69 1.74
C VAL A 221 -23.21 -5.49 0.73
N ASN A 222 -23.54 -5.25 -0.54
CA ASN A 222 -22.55 -5.02 -1.59
C ASN A 222 -21.87 -3.65 -1.46
N LEU A 223 -22.62 -2.61 -1.10
CA LEU A 223 -22.12 -1.27 -0.78
C LEU A 223 -21.19 -1.28 0.44
N CYS A 224 -21.59 -1.95 1.52
CA CYS A 224 -20.76 -2.08 2.72
C CYS A 224 -19.43 -2.79 2.43
N ARG A 225 -19.45 -3.84 1.59
CA ARG A 225 -18.24 -4.56 1.17
C ARG A 225 -17.30 -3.70 0.31
N TYR A 226 -17.85 -2.87 -0.57
CA TYR A 226 -17.05 -2.01 -1.45
C TYR A 226 -16.34 -0.89 -0.66
N PHE A 227 -17.02 -0.30 0.33
CA PHE A 227 -16.46 0.78 1.16
C PHE A 227 -15.80 0.29 2.45
N ASN A 228 -15.66 -1.03 2.63
CA ASN A 228 -15.19 -1.68 3.86
C ASN A 228 -15.91 -1.14 5.13
N LEU A 229 -17.20 -0.84 5.01
CA LEU A 229 -18.05 -0.41 6.12
C LEU A 229 -18.47 -1.66 6.89
N SER A 230 -18.13 -1.71 8.19
CA SER A 230 -18.60 -2.79 9.06
C SER A 230 -20.14 -2.82 9.06
N ILE A 231 -20.71 -3.98 8.75
CA ILE A 231 -22.17 -4.22 8.77
C ILE A 231 -22.73 -4.06 10.20
N ASP A 232 -21.86 -4.11 11.22
CA ASP A 232 -22.23 -3.90 12.63
C ASP A 232 -22.36 -2.42 13.03
N ARG A 233 -21.94 -1.46 12.17
CA ARG A 233 -22.33 -0.06 12.38
C ARG A 233 -23.78 0.09 11.94
N LYS A 234 -24.68 0.21 12.93
CA LYS A 234 -26.00 0.79 12.72
C LYS A 234 -25.82 2.19 12.11
N VAL A 235 -25.98 2.28 10.79
CA VAL A 235 -26.13 3.57 10.13
C VAL A 235 -27.53 4.03 10.45
N ASN A 236 -27.64 5.08 11.28
CA ASN A 236 -28.90 5.41 11.95
C ASN A 236 -29.78 6.35 11.12
N SER A 237 -29.28 6.87 9.99
CA SER A 237 -30.07 7.76 9.14
C SER A 237 -29.65 7.79 7.68
N LEU A 238 -30.60 8.19 6.83
CA LEU A 238 -30.44 8.39 5.38
C LEU A 238 -29.43 9.49 5.02
N ALA A 239 -29.31 10.51 5.87
CA ALA A 239 -28.35 11.60 5.68
C ALA A 239 -26.90 11.10 5.78
N GLU A 240 -26.65 10.17 6.71
CA GLU A 240 -25.33 9.61 6.98
C GLU A 240 -24.80 8.77 5.79
N ILE A 241 -25.67 7.97 5.15
CA ILE A 241 -25.33 7.21 3.93
C ILE A 241 -25.06 8.16 2.77
N ARG A 242 -25.89 9.20 2.62
CA ARG A 242 -25.77 10.18 1.54
C ARG A 242 -24.45 10.95 1.64
N ASP A 243 -24.08 11.39 2.82
CA ASP A 243 -22.85 12.17 3.03
C ASP A 243 -21.59 11.30 2.83
N ILE A 244 -21.64 10.01 3.17
CA ILE A 244 -20.59 9.03 2.81
C ILE A 244 -20.49 8.91 1.29
N LEU A 245 -21.60 8.71 0.58
CA LEU A 245 -21.59 8.56 -0.88
C LEU A 245 -21.11 9.83 -1.59
N ILE A 246 -21.55 11.02 -1.16
CA ILE A 246 -21.15 12.30 -1.73
C ILE A 246 -19.65 12.54 -1.53
N LYS A 247 -19.12 12.24 -0.34
CA LYS A 247 -17.69 12.43 -0.04
C LYS A 247 -16.76 11.57 -0.90
N TYR A 248 -17.23 10.42 -1.38
CA TYR A 248 -16.44 9.47 -2.17
C TYR A 248 -16.71 9.51 -3.68
N LEU A 249 -17.88 9.99 -4.12
CA LEU A 249 -18.21 10.11 -5.55
C LEU A 249 -17.76 11.45 -6.17
N TYR A 250 -17.46 12.44 -5.35
CA TYR A 250 -17.09 13.80 -5.78
C TYR A 250 -15.72 14.28 -5.24
N ALA A 251 -14.90 13.36 -4.74
CA ALA A 251 -13.47 13.57 -4.44
C ALA A 251 -12.62 12.75 -5.42
#